data_AF-X0XYF8-F1
#
_entry.id   AF-X0XYF8-F1
#
_cell.length_a   1.000
_cell.length_b   1.000
_cell.length_c   1.000
_cell.angle_alpha   90.00
_cell.angle_beta   90.00
_cell.angle_gamma   90.00
#
_symmetry.space_group_name_H-M   'P 1'
#
loop_
_entity.id
_entity.type
_entity.pdbx_description
1 polymer ?
#
loop_
_entity_poly.entity_id
_entity_poly.type
_entity_poly.pdbx_seq_one_letter_code
_entity_poly.pdbx_strand_id
1 'polypeptide(L)' 'FIERTGSAIVYSVTIPRTAENRETAEAWVSFLLSPEGRKIMEDNGQSVITPAIVDHFDKLPERLKQYCREEP' A
#
# COMPACT_ATOMS: atom_id res chain seq x y z
N PHE A 1 -17.49 25.75 23.05
CA PHE A 1 -16.71 24.58 22.64
C PHE A 1 -16.70 24.49 21.13
N ILE A 2 -15.57 24.20 20.50
CA ILE A 2 -15.48 23.95 19.05
C ILE A 2 -15.29 22.44 18.88
N GLU A 3 -16.20 21.81 18.17
CA GLU A 3 -16.11 20.40 17.79
C GLU A 3 -15.49 20.30 16.38
N ARG A 4 -14.61 19.30 16.20
CA ARG A 4 -13.94 19.02 14.92
C ARG A 4 -13.95 17.51 14.71
N THR A 5 -14.48 17.07 13.57
CA THR A 5 -14.38 15.68 13.12
C THR A 5 -13.06 15.52 12.35
N GLY A 6 -12.19 14.62 12.81
CA GLY A 6 -10.95 14.27 12.10
C GLY A 6 -11.19 13.23 11.02
N SER A 7 -10.40 13.28 9.95
CA SER A 7 -10.33 12.21 8.96
C SER A 7 -9.48 11.05 9.48
N ALA A 8 -9.65 9.87 8.88
CA ALA A 8 -8.82 8.71 9.17
C ALA A 8 -7.35 8.95 8.78
N ILE A 9 -6.43 8.41 9.57
CA ILE A 9 -4.99 8.39 9.23
C ILE A 9 -4.76 7.16 8.36
N VAL A 10 -4.56 7.39 7.06
CA VAL A 10 -4.32 6.33 6.07
C VAL A 10 -2.96 6.56 5.42
N TYR A 11 -2.14 5.51 5.39
CA TYR A 11 -0.83 5.54 4.76
C TYR A 11 -0.91 4.96 3.35
N SER A 12 -0.21 5.62 2.41
CA SER A 12 -0.13 5.22 1.01
C SER A 12 1.32 5.09 0.58
N VAL A 13 1.58 4.23 -0.40
CA VAL A 13 2.90 4.01 -0.98
C VAL A 13 2.80 4.02 -2.50
N THR A 14 3.84 4.50 -3.18
CA THR A 14 3.90 4.52 -4.65
C THR A 14 5.32 4.27 -5.15
N ILE A 15 5.43 3.83 -6.41
CA ILE A 15 6.70 3.70 -7.11
C ILE A 15 6.78 4.87 -8.11
N PRO A 16 7.69 5.84 -7.90
CA PRO A 16 7.84 6.97 -8.80
C PRO A 16 8.07 6.53 -10.25
N ARG A 17 7.55 7.30 -11.22
CA ARG A 17 7.79 7.04 -12.64
C ARG A 17 9.28 7.11 -13.01
N THR A 18 10.05 7.88 -12.25
CA THR A 18 11.49 8.10 -12.41
C THR A 18 12.34 7.15 -11.56
N ALA A 19 11.76 6.11 -10.95
CA ALA A 19 12.51 5.17 -10.13
C ALA A 19 13.61 4.48 -10.96
N GLU A 20 14.87 4.70 -10.62
CA GLU A 20 16.03 4.17 -11.35
C GLU A 20 16.09 2.63 -11.33
N ASN A 21 15.67 2.03 -10.22
CA ASN A 21 15.58 0.59 -10.05
C ASN A 21 14.14 0.17 -9.77
N ARG A 22 13.33 0.22 -10.83
CA ARG A 22 11.90 -0.09 -10.76
C ARG A 22 11.64 -1.54 -10.34
N GLU A 23 12.46 -2.48 -10.78
CA GLU A 23 12.28 -3.90 -10.46
C GLU A 23 12.42 -4.15 -8.95
N THR A 24 13.42 -3.53 -8.31
CA THR A 24 13.63 -3.64 -6.86
C THR A 24 12.54 -2.93 -6.08
N ALA A 25 12.10 -1.76 -6.55
CA ALA A 25 10.99 -1.03 -5.91
C ALA A 25 9.71 -1.87 -5.88
N GLU A 26 9.36 -2.51 -7.00
CA GLU A 26 8.19 -3.38 -7.06
C GLU A 26 8.37 -4.65 -6.22
N ALA A 27 9.58 -5.21 -6.11
CA ALA A 27 9.86 -6.34 -5.22
C ALA A 27 9.68 -5.94 -3.74
N TRP A 28 10.15 -4.75 -3.36
CA TRP A 28 9.99 -4.22 -2.01
C TRP A 28 8.52 -3.95 -1.67
N VAL A 29 7.74 -3.36 -2.58
CA VAL A 29 6.29 -3.16 -2.35
C VAL A 29 5.57 -4.51 -2.26
N SER A 30 5.94 -5.50 -3.08
CA SER A 30 5.41 -6.86 -2.97
C SER A 30 5.72 -7.48 -1.61
N PHE A 31 6.92 -7.27 -1.07
CA PHE A 31 7.29 -7.73 0.27
C PHE A 31 6.48 -7.03 1.36
N LEU A 32 6.36 -5.70 1.30
CA LEU A 32 5.56 -4.92 2.23
C LEU A 32 4.10 -5.42 2.31
N LEU A 33 3.51 -5.75 1.16
CA LEU A 33 2.13 -6.23 1.06
C LEU A 33 1.98 -7.74 1.31
N SER A 34 3.08 -8.50 1.40
CA SER A 34 3.06 -9.93 1.68
C SER A 34 2.61 -10.25 3.12
N PRO A 35 2.27 -11.51 3.45
CA PRO A 35 1.97 -11.89 4.83
C PRO A 35 3.09 -11.52 5.83
N GLU A 36 4.35 -11.61 5.42
CA GLU A 36 5.50 -11.27 6.26
C GLU A 36 5.58 -9.76 6.51
N GLY A 37 5.49 -8.94 5.46
CA GLY A 37 5.48 -7.48 5.57
C GLY A 37 4.32 -6.97 6.41
N ARG A 38 3.12 -7.54 6.23
CA ARG A 38 1.94 -7.21 7.04
C ARG A 38 2.14 -7.56 8.51
N LYS A 39 2.73 -8.72 8.80
CA LYS A 39 3.05 -9.10 10.19
C LYS A 39 4.00 -8.10 10.85
N ILE A 40 5.03 -7.64 10.14
CA ILE A 40 5.96 -6.62 10.65
C ILE A 40 5.21 -5.32 10.97
N MET A 41 4.31 -4.88 10.09
CA MET A 41 3.51 -3.67 10.31
C MET A 41 2.58 -3.82 11.53
N GLU A 42 1.90 -4.96 11.64
CA GLU A 42 1.02 -5.30 12.77
C GLU A 42 1.78 -5.35 14.10
N ASP A 43 2.97 -5.99 14.12
CA ASP A 43 3.83 -6.07 15.31
C ASP A 43 4.32 -4.67 15.75
N ASN A 44 4.34 -3.69 14.83
CA ASN A 44 4.65 -2.28 15.10
C ASN A 44 3.40 -1.39 15.31
N GLY A 45 2.21 -2.00 15.45
CA GLY A 45 0.97 -1.28 15.76
C GLY A 45 0.30 -0.61 14.56
N GLN A 46 0.69 -0.97 13.33
CA GLN A 46 0.09 -0.45 12.11
C GLN A 46 -0.65 -1.57 11.35
N SER A 47 -1.98 -1.58 11.47
CA SER A 47 -2.81 -2.50 10.69
C SER A 47 -2.78 -2.14 9.20
N VAL A 48 -2.57 -3.14 8.34
CA VAL A 48 -2.53 -2.95 6.89
C VAL A 48 -3.91 -3.19 6.28
N ILE A 49 -4.39 -2.25 5.47
CA ILE A 49 -5.61 -2.43 4.67
C ILE A 49 -5.38 -3.55 3.66
N THR A 50 -6.09 -4.67 3.79
CA THR A 50 -5.91 -5.87 2.95
C THR A 50 -7.25 -6.36 2.38
N PRO A 51 -7.39 -6.48 1.05
CA PRO A 51 -6.44 -6.07 0.01
C PRO A 51 -6.23 -4.55 -0.02
N ALA A 52 -5.03 -4.11 -0.42
CA ALA A 52 -4.68 -2.69 -0.50
C ALA A 52 -5.56 -1.98 -1.54
N ILE A 53 -5.94 -0.74 -1.26
CA ILE A 53 -6.81 0.05 -2.14
C ILE A 53 -5.94 0.86 -3.11
N VAL A 54 -6.31 0.89 -4.39
CA VAL A 54 -5.61 1.67 -5.42
C VAL A 54 -6.56 2.36 -6.40
N ASP A 55 -6.17 3.55 -6.85
CA ASP A 55 -6.97 4.38 -7.75
C ASP A 55 -6.90 3.94 -9.23
N HIS A 56 -5.80 3.27 -9.61
CA HIS A 56 -5.51 2.88 -10.99
C HIS A 56 -4.96 1.45 -11.05
N PHE A 57 -5.84 0.47 -10.82
CA PHE A 57 -5.46 -0.94 -10.74
C PHE A 57 -4.83 -1.46 -12.05
N ASP A 58 -5.29 -0.94 -13.19
CA ASP A 58 -4.79 -1.22 -14.54
C ASP A 58 -3.31 -0.85 -14.73
N LYS A 59 -2.85 0.21 -14.05
CA LYS A 59 -1.46 0.70 -14.13
C LYS A 59 -0.51 0.02 -13.16
N LEU A 60 -1.00 -0.88 -12.31
CA LEU A 60 -0.14 -1.62 -11.41
C LEU A 60 0.71 -2.65 -12.17
N PRO A 61 1.98 -2.83 -11.76
CA PRO A 61 2.77 -3.98 -12.15
C PRO A 61 2.05 -5.30 -11.80
N GLU A 62 2.14 -6.30 -12.68
CA GLU A 62 1.42 -7.58 -12.53
C GLU A 62 1.63 -8.24 -11.16
N ARG A 63 2.87 -8.23 -10.66
CA ARG A 63 3.19 -8.84 -9.36
C ARG A 63 2.44 -8.22 -8.17
N LEU A 64 2.02 -6.96 -8.28
CA LEU A 64 1.33 -6.24 -7.21
C LEU A 64 -0.19 -6.42 -7.26
N LYS A 65 -0.76 -6.77 -8.42
CA LYS A 65 -2.21 -6.89 -8.61
C LYS A 65 -2.86 -7.89 -7.65
N GLN A 66 -2.18 -8.97 -7.31
CA GLN A 66 -2.68 -9.97 -6.36
C GLN A 66 -2.91 -9.44 -4.93
N TYR A 67 -2.29 -8.31 -4.56
CA TYR A 67 -2.38 -7.72 -3.22
C TYR A 67 -3.35 -6.54 -3.15
N CYS A 68 -3.88 -6.11 -4.29
CA CYS A 68 -4.63 -4.87 -4.41
C CYS A 68 -6.07 -5.11 -4.87
N ARG A 69 -6.93 -4.13 -4.65
CA ARG A 69 -8.25 -3.98 -5.27
C ARG A 69 -8.44 -2.53 -5.68
N GLU A 70 -9.32 -2.29 -6.64
CA GLU A 70 -9.73 -0.94 -7.01
C GLU A 70 -10.53 -0.28 -5.89
N GLU A 71 -10.42 1.04 -5.77
CA GLU A 71 -11.28 1.82 -4.89
C GLU A 71 -12.76 1.70 -5.36
N PRO A 72 -13.71 1.43 -4.45
CA PRO A 72 -15.13 1.31 -4.80
C PRO A 72 -15.77 2.62 -5.24
#